data_AF-A0A9D8UVZ6-F1
#
_entry.id   AF-A0A9D8UVZ6-F1
#
_cell.length_a   1.000
_cell.length_b   1.000
_cell.length_c   1.000
_cell.angle_alpha   90.00
_cell.angle_beta   90.00
_cell.angle_gamma   90.00
#
_symmetry.space_group_name_H-M   'P 1'
#
loop_
_entity.id
_entity.type
_entity.pdbx_description
1 polymer ?
#
loop_
_entity_poly.entity_id
_entity_poly.type
_entity_poly.pdbx_seq_one_letter_code
_entity_poly.pdbx_strand_id
1 'polypeptide(L)'
;MNRLNEAARRQGHMQRLSPNDIIREYATRKRRARWLILLGPLIAFGAFFLGVGFAEEAGEKAAGLIIFGGMVVAFSFFGLGIHTARCPVCNKTQIRRVVAGRWCIELSTQHCLKCGVPLHSE
;
A
#
# COMPACT_ATOMS: atom_id res chain seq x y z
N MET A 1 5.90 12.25 -30.39
CA MET A 1 5.02 11.09 -30.13
C MET A 1 3.92 11.51 -29.16
N ASN A 2 2.68 11.52 -29.65
CA ASN A 2 1.59 12.37 -29.16
C ASN A 2 0.93 11.89 -27.86
N ARG A 3 0.70 12.82 -26.92
CA ARG A 3 -0.15 12.62 -25.71
C ARG A 3 -1.56 12.11 -26.05
N LEU A 4 -2.04 12.40 -27.26
CA LEU A 4 -3.31 11.90 -27.80
C LEU A 4 -3.31 10.37 -27.99
N ASN A 5 -2.19 9.78 -28.41
CA ASN A 5 -2.07 8.32 -28.54
C ASN A 5 -2.05 7.64 -27.17
N GLU A 6 -1.47 8.26 -26.14
CA GLU A 6 -1.53 7.71 -24.78
C GLU A 6 -2.94 7.78 -24.18
N ALA A 7 -3.67 8.86 -24.44
CA ALA A 7 -5.06 9.01 -24.00
C ALA A 7 -5.98 7.97 -24.70
N ALA A 8 -5.83 7.79 -26.02
CA ALA A 8 -6.56 6.78 -26.77
C ALA A 8 -6.19 5.34 -26.35
N ARG A 9 -4.92 5.08 -26.01
CA ARG A 9 -4.48 3.77 -25.47
C ARG A 9 -5.06 3.49 -24.09
N ARG A 10 -5.17 4.51 -23.23
CA ARG A 10 -5.83 4.40 -21.91
C ARG A 10 -7.34 4.21 -22.05
N GLN A 11 -7.98 4.85 -23.03
CA GLN A 11 -9.39 4.66 -23.34
C GLN A 11 -9.67 3.26 -23.92
N GLY A 12 -8.83 2.75 -24.84
CA GLY A 12 -8.97 1.39 -25.37
C GLY A 12 -8.74 0.30 -24.32
N HIS A 13 -7.94 0.56 -23.28
CA HIS A 13 -7.78 -0.35 -22.14
C HIS A 13 -8.95 -0.25 -21.14
N MET A 14 -9.55 0.93 -20.99
CA MET A 14 -10.82 1.09 -20.24
C MET A 14 -11.98 0.35 -20.92
N GLN A 15 -11.96 0.21 -22.25
CA GLN A 15 -13.01 -0.45 -23.02
C GLN A 15 -13.04 -1.99 -22.88
N ARG A 16 -12.04 -2.61 -22.24
CA ARG A 16 -12.00 -4.08 -22.04
C ARG A 16 -12.24 -4.54 -20.60
N LEU A 17 -12.24 -3.64 -19.61
CA LEU A 17 -12.54 -4.01 -18.23
C LEU A 17 -13.93 -3.52 -17.85
N SER A 18 -14.78 -4.45 -17.44
CA SER A 18 -16.08 -4.10 -16.87
C SER A 18 -15.87 -3.20 -15.64
N PRO A 19 -16.69 -2.16 -15.42
CA PRO A 19 -16.63 -1.34 -14.20
C PRO A 19 -16.63 -2.19 -12.92
N ASN A 20 -17.35 -3.32 -12.94
CA ASN A 20 -17.42 -4.26 -11.82
C ASN A 20 -16.08 -4.97 -11.56
N ASP A 21 -15.30 -5.28 -12.61
CA ASP A 21 -13.99 -5.91 -12.45
C ASP A 21 -12.98 -4.93 -11.84
N ILE A 22 -13.03 -3.66 -12.23
CA ILE A 22 -12.19 -2.59 -11.67
C ILE A 22 -12.47 -2.41 -10.17
N ILE A 23 -13.75 -2.38 -9.77
CA ILE A 23 -14.16 -2.25 -8.36
C ILE A 23 -13.70 -3.48 -7.57
N ARG A 24 -13.92 -4.69 -8.09
CA ARG A 24 -13.52 -5.95 -7.43
C ARG A 24 -12.01 -6.05 -7.25
N GLU A 25 -11.26 -5.71 -8.28
CA GLU A 25 -9.80 -5.73 -8.23
C GLU A 25 -9.26 -4.66 -7.28
N TYR A 26 -9.85 -3.46 -7.28
CA TYR A 26 -9.48 -2.43 -6.31
C TYR A 26 -9.78 -2.84 -4.86
N ALA A 27 -10.95 -3.42 -4.59
CA ALA A 27 -11.33 -3.89 -3.26
C ALA A 27 -10.38 -4.99 -2.73
N THR A 28 -9.98 -5.93 -3.59
CA THR A 28 -9.02 -6.99 -3.21
C THR A 28 -7.62 -6.42 -2.96
N ARG A 29 -7.13 -5.52 -3.81
CA ARG A 29 -5.86 -4.79 -3.61
C ARG A 29 -5.86 -3.99 -2.31
N LYS A 30 -6.94 -3.27 -2.01
CA LYS A 30 -7.11 -2.51 -0.76
C LYS A 30 -7.12 -3.41 0.48
N ARG A 31 -7.82 -4.56 0.41
CA ARG A 31 -7.82 -5.55 1.50
C ARG A 31 -6.41 -6.08 1.75
N ARG A 32 -5.68 -6.47 0.70
CA ARG A 32 -4.28 -6.93 0.82
C ARG A 32 -3.36 -5.85 1.37
N ALA A 33 -3.47 -4.62 0.87
CA ALA A 33 -2.69 -3.48 1.37
C ALA A 33 -2.92 -3.24 2.87
N ARG A 34 -4.17 -3.31 3.34
CA ARG A 34 -4.51 -3.19 4.76
C ARG A 34 -3.83 -4.27 5.61
N TRP A 35 -3.87 -5.52 5.15
CA TRP A 35 -3.17 -6.62 5.84
C TRP A 35 -1.66 -6.42 5.86
N LEU A 36 -1.04 -6.00 4.76
CA LEU A 36 0.40 -5.73 4.70
C LEU A 36 0.83 -4.58 5.63
N ILE A 37 0.03 -3.50 5.67
CA ILE A 37 0.28 -2.36 6.56
C ILE A 37 0.14 -2.76 8.03
N LEU A 38 -0.81 -3.65 8.37
CA LEU A 38 -1.00 -4.14 9.75
C LEU A 38 0.06 -5.17 10.17
N LEU A 39 0.57 -5.97 9.23
CA LEU A 39 1.62 -6.97 9.50
C LEU A 39 2.95 -6.31 9.84
N GLY A 40 3.30 -5.16 9.24
CA GLY A 40 4.55 -4.47 9.51
C GLY A 40 4.77 -4.17 11.00
N PRO A 41 3.88 -3.42 11.67
CA PRO A 41 3.95 -3.17 13.11
C PRO A 41 3.99 -4.44 13.96
N LEU A 42 3.26 -5.50 13.55
CA LEU A 42 3.25 -6.78 14.26
C LEU A 42 4.64 -7.45 14.22
N ILE A 43 5.31 -7.42 13.06
CA ILE A 43 6.68 -7.93 12.89
C ILE A 43 7.68 -7.10 13.71
N ALA A 44 7.57 -5.77 13.66
CA ALA A 44 8.44 -4.89 14.45
C ALA A 44 8.29 -5.16 15.95
N PHE A 45 7.05 -5.32 16.42
CA PHE A 45 6.75 -5.65 17.81
C PHE A 45 7.32 -7.02 18.20
N GLY A 46 7.09 -8.05 17.38
CA GLY A 46 7.64 -9.38 17.60
C GLY A 46 9.18 -9.37 17.69
N ALA A 47 9.85 -8.71 16.74
CA ALA A 47 11.31 -8.61 16.74
C ALA A 47 11.87 -7.81 17.92
N PHE A 48 11.15 -6.79 18.40
CA PHE A 48 11.54 -6.04 19.59
C PHE A 48 11.52 -6.94 20.84
N PHE A 49 10.42 -7.65 21.08
CA PHE A 49 10.31 -8.55 22.23
C PHE A 49 11.33 -9.70 22.16
N LEU A 50 11.54 -10.25 20.96
CA LEU A 50 12.51 -11.31 20.75
C LEU A 50 13.94 -10.79 20.97
N GLY A 51 14.28 -9.61 20.44
CA GLY A 51 15.58 -8.99 20.67
C GLY A 51 15.86 -8.70 22.16
N VAL A 52 14.88 -8.15 22.88
CA VAL A 52 15.02 -7.88 24.33
C VAL A 52 15.11 -9.17 25.15
N GLY A 53 14.25 -10.16 24.87
CA GLY A 53 14.25 -11.42 25.60
C GLY A 53 15.52 -12.26 25.39
N PHE A 54 16.10 -12.22 24.19
CA PHE A 54 17.35 -12.92 23.87
C PHE A 54 18.60 -12.08 24.13
N ALA A 55 18.49 -10.86 24.68
CA ALA A 55 19.65 -10.01 24.95
C ALA A 55 20.59 -10.60 26.00
N GLU A 56 20.04 -11.27 27.01
CA GLU A 56 20.84 -11.90 28.08
C GLU A 56 21.54 -13.18 27.59
N GLU A 57 20.91 -13.95 26.70
CA GLU A 57 21.44 -15.23 26.22
C GLU A 57 22.37 -15.11 25.00
N ALA A 58 22.02 -14.26 24.03
CA ALA A 58 22.73 -14.13 22.75
C ALA A 58 23.70 -12.94 22.71
N GLY A 59 23.68 -12.08 23.73
CA GLY A 59 24.49 -10.87 23.82
C GLY A 59 23.91 -9.68 23.04
N GLU A 60 24.26 -8.47 23.48
CA GLU A 60 23.68 -7.20 23.01
C GLU A 60 23.78 -7.01 21.49
N LYS A 61 24.86 -7.49 20.87
CA LYS A 61 25.07 -7.37 19.42
C LYS A 61 24.08 -8.19 18.61
N ALA A 62 23.78 -9.42 19.04
CA ALA A 62 22.82 -10.29 18.37
C ALA A 62 21.39 -9.77 18.55
N ALA A 63 21.05 -9.35 19.78
CA ALA A 63 19.77 -8.70 20.08
C ALA A 63 19.53 -7.45 19.23
N GLY A 64 20.53 -6.56 19.12
CA GLY A 64 20.44 -5.37 18.28
C GLY A 64 20.19 -5.70 16.81
N LEU A 65 20.80 -6.78 16.30
CA LEU A 65 20.64 -7.22 14.92
C LEU A 65 19.24 -7.78 14.64
N ILE A 66 18.65 -8.49 15.61
CA ILE A 66 17.26 -8.98 15.55
C ILE A 66 16.28 -7.80 15.48
N ILE A 67 16.43 -6.81 16.37
CA ILE A 67 15.56 -5.63 16.41
C ILE A 67 15.67 -4.84 15.10
N PHE A 68 16.89 -4.57 14.65
CA PHE A 68 17.13 -3.84 13.42
C PHE A 68 16.58 -4.60 12.19
N GLY A 69 16.84 -5.91 12.10
CA GLY A 69 16.30 -6.76 11.05
C GLY A 69 14.77 -6.73 11.02
N GLY A 70 14.12 -6.84 12.18
CA GLY A 70 12.68 -6.72 12.31
C GLY A 70 12.12 -5.38 11.84
N MET A 71 12.80 -4.27 12.18
CA MET A 71 12.41 -2.94 11.70
C MET A 71 12.50 -2.84 10.17
N VAL A 72 13.59 -3.33 9.55
CA VAL A 72 13.76 -3.29 8.09
C VAL A 72 12.65 -4.09 7.39
N VAL A 73 12.32 -5.28 7.91
CA VAL A 73 11.21 -6.08 7.38
C VAL A 73 9.89 -5.31 7.53
N ALA A 74 9.61 -4.74 8.70
CA ALA A 74 8.39 -3.98 8.94
C ALA A 74 8.21 -2.80 7.96
N PHE A 75 9.27 -2.03 7.72
CA PHE A 75 9.24 -0.94 6.74
C PHE A 75 9.03 -1.44 5.30
N SER A 76 9.61 -2.58 4.95
CA SER A 76 9.43 -3.19 3.63
C SER A 76 7.97 -3.58 3.39
N PHE A 77 7.32 -4.19 4.39
CA PHE A 77 5.88 -4.53 4.34
C PHE A 77 5.00 -3.29 4.26
N PHE A 78 5.33 -2.24 5.03
CA PHE A 78 4.61 -0.97 4.99
C PHE A 78 4.69 -0.33 3.59
N GLY A 79 5.89 -0.26 3.00
CA GLY A 79 6.10 0.23 1.65
C GLY A 79 5.33 -0.59 0.61
N LEU A 80 5.41 -1.92 0.69
CA LEU A 80 4.66 -2.81 -0.21
C LEU A 80 3.14 -2.64 -0.07
N GLY A 81 2.63 -2.41 1.15
CA GLY A 81 1.24 -2.08 1.42
C GLY A 81 0.78 -0.81 0.70
N ILE A 82 1.58 0.25 0.74
CA ILE A 82 1.28 1.50 0.02
C ILE A 82 1.31 1.27 -1.51
N HIS A 83 2.29 0.50 -2.00
CA HIS A 83 2.41 0.18 -3.42
C HIS A 83 1.27 -0.70 -3.94
N THR A 84 0.75 -1.61 -3.13
CA THR A 84 -0.38 -2.48 -3.52
C THR A 84 -1.71 -1.74 -3.56
N ALA A 85 -1.87 -0.64 -2.82
CA ALA A 85 -3.06 0.21 -2.83
C ALA A 85 -3.19 1.13 -4.07
N ARG A 86 -2.45 0.87 -5.15
CA ARG A 86 -2.52 1.63 -6.41
C ARG A 86 -3.79 1.33 -7.19
N CYS A 87 -4.30 2.35 -7.90
CA CYS A 87 -5.42 2.19 -8.82
C CYS A 87 -5.07 1.17 -9.92
N PRO A 88 -5.94 0.18 -10.22
CA PRO A 88 -5.67 -0.84 -11.24
C PRO A 88 -5.57 -0.26 -12.66
N VAL A 89 -6.17 0.91 -12.91
CA VAL A 89 -6.19 1.55 -14.23
C VAL A 89 -4.98 2.45 -14.46
N CYS A 90 -4.73 3.43 -13.57
CA CYS A 90 -3.66 4.40 -13.76
C CYS A 90 -2.36 4.07 -13.01
N ASN A 91 -2.35 3.00 -12.21
CA ASN A 91 -1.22 2.55 -11.38
C ASN A 91 -0.65 3.63 -10.44
N LYS A 92 -1.45 4.65 -10.10
CA LYS A 92 -1.08 5.71 -9.15
C LYS A 92 -1.66 5.45 -7.77
N THR A 93 -0.89 5.79 -6.74
CA THR A 93 -1.30 5.73 -5.34
C THR A 93 -2.35 6.80 -5.05
N GLN A 94 -3.35 6.44 -4.25
CA GLN A 94 -4.45 7.33 -3.85
C GLN A 94 -4.11 8.04 -2.52
N ILE A 95 -2.97 8.73 -2.47
CA ILE A 95 -2.58 9.50 -1.28
C ILE A 95 -3.01 10.95 -1.47
N ARG A 96 -3.91 11.44 -0.62
CA ARG A 96 -4.33 12.84 -0.61
C ARG A 96 -3.74 13.55 0.61
N ARG A 97 -3.09 14.70 0.39
CA ARG A 97 -2.78 15.62 1.49
C ARG A 97 -4.10 16.28 1.90
N VAL A 98 -4.55 16.02 3.13
CA VAL A 98 -5.72 16.73 3.68
C VAL A 98 -5.24 18.11 4.10
N VAL A 99 -6.00 19.14 3.74
CA VAL A 99 -5.64 20.56 3.90
C VAL A 99 -5.69 20.94 5.38
N ALA A 100 -4.66 20.56 6.16
CA ALA A 100 -4.38 21.00 7.54
C ALA A 100 -3.02 20.45 8.05
N GLY A 101 -2.03 20.25 7.18
CA GLY A 101 -0.70 19.74 7.57
C GLY A 101 -0.66 18.25 7.97
N ARG A 102 -1.79 17.53 7.94
CA ARG A 102 -1.85 16.07 8.18
C ARG A 102 -1.86 15.31 6.85
N TRP A 103 -0.92 14.39 6.71
CA TRP A 103 -0.97 13.38 5.66
C TRP A 103 -1.98 12.30 6.05
N CYS A 104 -3.04 12.14 5.27
CA CYS A 104 -4.00 11.07 5.47
C CYS A 104 -4.02 10.17 4.24
N ILE A 105 -3.87 8.87 4.45
CA ILE A 105 -3.99 7.89 3.37
C ILE A 105 -5.48 7.56 3.24
N GLU A 106 -6.19 8.32 2.40
CA GLU A 106 -7.59 8.06 2.07
C GLU A 106 -7.69 6.83 1.17
N LEU A 107 -7.77 5.65 1.79
CA LEU A 107 -8.05 4.39 1.09
C LEU A 107 -9.52 4.28 0.65
N SER A 108 -10.37 5.24 1.02
CA SER A 108 -11.83 5.20 0.87
C SER A 108 -12.34 6.31 -0.06
N THR A 109 -11.86 6.35 -1.28
CA THR A 109 -12.42 7.25 -2.29
C THR A 109 -13.38 6.50 -3.20
N GLN A 110 -14.56 7.06 -3.45
CA GLN A 110 -15.51 6.47 -4.39
C GLN A 110 -14.94 6.43 -5.81
N HIS A 111 -14.05 7.37 -6.16
CA HIS A 111 -13.42 7.49 -7.47
C HIS A 111 -11.91 7.65 -7.31
N CYS A 112 -11.14 7.31 -8.35
CA CYS A 112 -9.70 7.53 -8.39
C CYS A 112 -9.37 9.03 -8.52
N LEU A 113 -8.61 9.57 -7.57
CA LEU A 113 -8.19 10.98 -7.53
C LEU A 113 -7.31 11.42 -8.71
N LYS A 114 -6.77 10.47 -9.50
CA LYS A 114 -5.86 10.76 -10.61
C LYS A 114 -6.48 10.54 -11.98
N CYS A 115 -7.39 9.58 -12.12
CA CYS A 115 -8.00 9.25 -13.41
C CYS A 115 -9.52 9.23 -13.40
N GLY A 116 -10.17 9.56 -12.28
CA GLY A 116 -11.62 9.72 -12.17
C GLY A 116 -12.45 8.43 -12.22
N VAL A 117 -11.84 7.27 -12.45
CA VAL A 117 -12.56 5.99 -12.57
C VAL A 117 -13.27 5.62 -11.26
N PRO A 118 -14.51 5.10 -11.29
CA PRO A 118 -15.18 4.61 -10.09
C PRO A 118 -14.43 3.42 -9.48
N LEU A 119 -14.32 3.44 -8.15
CA LEU A 119 -13.63 2.45 -7.32
C LEU A 119 -14.57 1.77 -6.30
N HIS A 120 -15.80 2.28 -6.18
CA HIS A 120 -16.90 1.68 -5.44
C HIS A 120 -18.17 1.73 -6.29
N SER A 121 -19.04 0.73 -6.13
CA SER A 121 -20.43 0.82 -6.58
C SER A 121 -21.18 1.76 -5.64
N GLU A 122 -21.89 2.74 -6.20
CA GLU A 122 -22.86 3.56 -5.44
C GLU A 122 -23.97 2.70 -4.84
#